data_AF-A0A150PD63-F1
#
_entry.id   AF-A0A150PD63-F1
#
_cell.length_a   1.000
_cell.length_b   1.000
_cell.length_c   1.000
_cell.angle_alpha   90.00
_cell.angle_beta   90.00
_cell.angle_gamma   90.00
#
_symmetry.space_group_name_H-M   'P 1'
#
loop_
_entity.id
_entity.type
_entity.pdbx_description
1 polymer ?
#
loop_
_entity_poly.entity_id
_entity_poly.type
_entity_poly.pdbx_seq_one_letter_code
_entity_poly.pdbx_strand_id
1 'polypeptide(L)'
;MDSLPDITRVAALPASTWRDLGARLREAGFTEDYLEGAWRGGMRAHEPSLQRPLLLWHVRRRRDRLGYAHRMFVLRDPVAWEGAIEVLGDVLLSELLDAGLLVQPEPRRVCSAFDLRIYRGLFVLCDDLSHRGDAVYGVGPGTAAFYAPGARPEPVASALDLGCGAGGAALWLARHAERVVATDINPRALAFVAINAALNLVDNIEVRAGDLFEAVAGESFDFIISQPPYVPRAPGVRAATYLFAGAQGHELVSRVALEAPRYLNKDGRVLLVFDHPIMKGDGRREAVIPFNPSMRAVVIRGAEVDADAYAIRHASPELRRGVEAFDAASTAMREHLESVGIRGLCPAICVMEHAARGEGYLDVVCAGTSLWNEVSARTLDRMMANRALLHRSGGEIPRGRVHIPDASIVVRSFAQDGRPSGKVYLGLPPDYLFPSLELDEAEWEALKALHGLPLPAEDVEVVVKAARVGLIDA
;
A
#
# COMPACT_ATOMS: atom_id res chain seq x y z
N MET A 1 -2.08 -7.88 28.82
CA MET A 1 -2.31 -6.42 28.75
C MET A 1 -3.24 -6.25 27.56
N ASP A 2 -4.54 -6.39 27.80
CA ASP A 2 -5.48 -6.79 26.74
C ASP A 2 -6.42 -5.64 26.31
N SER A 3 -6.31 -4.48 26.95
CA SER A 3 -7.05 -3.27 26.60
C SER A 3 -6.16 -2.29 25.84
N LEU A 4 -6.74 -1.63 24.83
CA LEU A 4 -6.10 -0.53 24.12
C LEU A 4 -5.78 0.63 25.08
N PRO A 5 -4.67 1.36 24.89
CA PRO A 5 -4.42 2.62 25.58
C PRO A 5 -5.56 3.62 25.33
N ASP A 6 -5.94 4.39 26.35
CA ASP A 6 -6.95 5.43 26.20
C ASP A 6 -6.42 6.55 25.28
N ILE A 7 -7.06 6.72 24.12
CA ILE A 7 -6.71 7.78 23.16
C ILE A 7 -7.43 9.09 23.48
N THR A 8 -8.48 9.08 24.29
CA THR A 8 -9.38 10.23 24.47
C THR A 8 -8.63 11.42 25.05
N ARG A 9 -7.81 11.18 26.07
CA ARG A 9 -6.96 12.21 26.69
C ARG A 9 -5.83 12.66 25.77
N VAL A 10 -5.26 11.72 25.02
CA VAL A 10 -4.23 11.99 24.02
C VAL A 10 -4.79 12.91 22.91
N ALA A 11 -5.95 12.58 22.36
CA ALA A 11 -6.63 13.36 21.33
C ALA A 11 -7.13 14.73 21.83
N ALA A 12 -7.33 14.89 23.14
CA ALA A 12 -7.69 16.17 23.75
C ALA A 12 -6.49 17.12 23.95
N LEU A 13 -5.25 16.66 23.75
CA LEU A 13 -4.09 17.53 23.78
C LEU A 13 -4.20 18.63 22.70
N PRO A 14 -3.82 19.87 23.01
CA PRO A 14 -3.93 20.97 22.06
C PRO A 14 -2.97 20.75 20.88
N ALA A 15 -3.35 21.24 19.70
CA ALA A 15 -2.52 21.14 18.50
C ALA A 15 -1.09 21.69 18.72
N SER A 16 -0.89 22.66 19.61
CA SER A 16 0.45 23.16 19.98
C SER A 16 1.36 22.08 20.58
N THR A 17 0.84 21.18 21.40
CA THR A 17 1.60 20.07 22.01
C THR A 17 2.10 19.11 20.91
N TRP A 18 1.23 18.80 19.93
CA TRP A 18 1.61 17.97 18.78
C TRP A 18 2.66 18.65 17.88
N ARG A 19 2.53 19.96 17.66
CA ARG A 19 3.51 20.74 16.91
C ARG A 19 4.87 20.77 17.62
N ASP A 20 4.89 20.96 18.93
CA ASP A 20 6.12 20.91 19.73
C ASP A 20 6.76 19.51 19.68
N LEU A 21 5.99 18.45 19.91
CA LEU A 21 6.49 17.07 19.76
C LEU A 21 7.11 16.83 18.38
N GLY A 22 6.43 17.24 17.31
CA GLY A 22 6.93 17.12 15.95
C GLY A 22 8.24 17.91 15.74
N ALA A 23 8.34 19.11 16.31
CA ALA A 23 9.57 19.90 16.29
C ALA A 23 10.72 19.21 17.04
N ARG A 24 10.48 18.71 18.27
CA ARG A 24 11.47 17.98 19.07
C ARG A 24 11.99 16.73 18.38
N LEU A 25 11.12 15.97 17.73
CA LEU A 25 11.52 14.78 16.97
C LEU A 25 12.40 15.15 15.76
N ARG A 26 12.05 16.21 15.01
CA ARG A 26 12.88 16.72 13.91
C ARG A 26 14.23 17.25 14.40
N GLU A 27 14.24 18.04 15.46
CA GLU A 27 15.45 18.56 16.11
C GLU A 27 16.37 17.45 16.61
N ALA A 28 15.81 16.34 17.10
CA ALA A 28 16.57 15.17 17.51
C ALA A 28 17.22 14.42 16.33
N GLY A 29 16.93 14.81 15.08
CA GLY A 29 17.42 14.15 13.87
C GLY A 29 16.60 12.93 13.47
N PHE A 30 15.35 12.83 13.95
CA PHE A 30 14.47 11.71 13.64
C PHE A 30 13.88 11.85 12.24
N THR A 31 14.60 11.31 11.26
CA THR A 31 14.31 11.39 9.83
C THR A 31 14.08 9.99 9.24
N GLU A 32 13.53 9.95 8.03
CA GLU A 32 13.42 8.71 7.26
C GLU A 32 14.79 8.12 6.93
N ASP A 33 15.75 8.94 6.48
CA ASP A 33 17.13 8.51 6.17
C ASP A 33 17.81 7.82 7.34
N TYR A 34 17.62 8.34 8.55
CA TYR A 34 18.14 7.71 9.76
C TYR A 34 17.52 6.34 9.99
N LEU A 35 16.20 6.23 9.86
CA LEU A 35 15.53 4.94 9.99
C LEU A 35 16.00 4.01 8.88
N GLU A 36 15.95 4.38 7.60
CA GLU A 36 16.45 3.53 6.52
C GLU A 36 17.88 3.06 6.79
N GLY A 37 18.78 3.93 7.27
CA GLY A 37 20.13 3.54 7.66
C GLY A 37 20.17 2.56 8.84
N ALA A 38 19.36 2.77 9.88
CA ALA A 38 19.25 1.89 11.04
C ALA A 38 18.60 0.54 10.70
N TRP A 39 17.58 0.55 9.84
CA TRP A 39 16.90 -0.62 9.30
C TRP A 39 17.81 -1.39 8.33
N ARG A 40 18.57 -0.72 7.44
CA ARG A 40 19.62 -1.36 6.61
C ARG A 40 20.74 -1.96 7.45
N GLY A 41 21.11 -1.33 8.57
CA GLY A 41 22.03 -1.88 9.56
C GLY A 41 21.50 -3.14 10.27
N GLY A 42 20.20 -3.18 10.57
CA GLY A 42 19.50 -4.34 11.14
C GLY A 42 19.19 -5.46 10.12
N MET A 43 18.99 -5.11 8.85
CA MET A 43 18.69 -6.02 7.73
C MET A 43 19.89 -6.86 7.25
N ARG A 44 21.06 -6.77 7.87
CA ARG A 44 22.07 -7.83 7.70
C ARG A 44 21.63 -9.16 8.33
N ALA A 45 20.55 -9.17 9.11
CA ALA A 45 19.87 -10.40 9.50
C ALA A 45 18.84 -10.80 8.43
N HIS A 46 19.05 -11.96 7.81
CA HIS A 46 18.11 -12.59 6.87
C HIS A 46 16.79 -13.02 7.54
N GLU A 47 16.73 -13.02 8.88
CA GLU A 47 15.63 -13.52 9.69
C GLU A 47 14.83 -12.38 10.35
N PRO A 48 13.55 -12.16 9.98
CA PRO A 48 12.72 -11.07 10.50
C PRO A 48 12.60 -11.03 12.02
N SER A 49 12.60 -12.20 12.67
CA SER A 49 12.50 -12.32 14.13
C SER A 49 13.71 -11.73 14.88
N LEU A 50 14.87 -11.61 14.22
CA LEU A 50 16.10 -11.06 14.81
C LEU A 50 16.26 -9.55 14.60
N GLN A 51 15.45 -8.92 13.74
CA GLN A 51 15.59 -7.50 13.39
C GLN A 51 15.41 -6.58 14.60
N ARG A 52 14.36 -6.80 15.40
CA ARG A 52 14.07 -5.97 16.58
C ARG A 52 15.13 -6.11 17.69
N PRO A 53 15.55 -7.32 18.12
CA PRO A 53 16.65 -7.48 19.08
C PRO A 53 17.95 -6.80 18.65
N LEU A 54 18.32 -6.94 17.37
CA LEU A 54 19.54 -6.30 16.82
C LEU A 54 19.42 -4.77 16.82
N LEU A 55 18.27 -4.24 16.42
CA LEU A 55 18.02 -2.81 16.44
C LEU A 55 18.07 -2.24 17.87
N LEU A 56 17.43 -2.93 18.83
CA LEU A 56 17.53 -2.58 20.26
C LEU A 56 18.98 -2.57 20.74
N TRP A 57 19.78 -3.58 20.38
CA TRP A 57 21.19 -3.66 20.75
C TRP A 57 22.00 -2.46 20.24
N HIS A 58 21.81 -2.06 18.97
CA HIS A 58 22.50 -0.92 18.40
C HIS A 58 22.04 0.41 19.03
N VAL A 59 20.72 0.63 19.14
CA VAL A 59 20.17 1.90 19.59
C VAL A 59 20.39 2.12 21.10
N ARG A 60 20.39 1.07 21.94
CA ARG A 60 20.72 1.18 23.39
C ARG A 60 22.13 1.69 23.67
N ARG A 61 23.05 1.60 22.70
CA ARG A 61 24.43 2.09 22.82
C ARG A 61 24.55 3.57 22.49
N ARG A 62 23.50 4.16 21.88
CA ARG A 62 23.43 5.60 21.65
C ARG A 62 22.96 6.31 22.91
N ARG A 63 23.65 7.39 23.26
CA ARG A 63 23.35 8.26 24.41
C ARG A 63 23.15 9.69 23.95
N ASP A 64 22.32 9.84 22.93
CA ASP A 64 21.95 11.10 22.30
C ASP A 64 20.42 11.16 22.14
N ARG A 65 19.91 12.39 21.90
CA ARG A 65 18.48 12.66 21.67
C ARG A 65 17.86 11.69 20.66
N LEU A 66 18.57 11.38 19.59
CA LEU A 66 18.10 10.47 18.54
C LEU A 66 17.89 9.04 19.06
N GLY A 67 18.87 8.49 19.78
CA GLY A 67 18.78 7.17 20.38
C GLY A 67 17.66 7.08 21.42
N TYR A 68 17.48 8.13 22.23
CA TYR A 68 16.39 8.20 23.20
C TYR A 68 15.02 8.27 22.53
N ALA A 69 14.84 9.13 21.52
CA ALA A 69 13.58 9.23 20.78
C ALA A 69 13.21 7.92 20.08
N HIS A 70 14.17 7.27 19.40
CA HIS A 70 13.96 5.99 18.73
C HIS A 70 13.51 4.91 19.72
N ARG A 71 14.20 4.79 20.86
CA ARG A 71 13.81 3.83 21.90
C ARG A 71 12.44 4.13 22.48
N MET A 72 12.18 5.39 22.82
CA MET A 72 10.95 5.82 23.48
C MET A 72 9.70 5.62 22.62
N PHE A 73 9.73 6.03 21.35
CA PHE A 73 8.53 6.09 20.49
C PHE A 73 8.40 4.96 19.47
N VAL A 74 9.50 4.45 18.91
CA VAL A 74 9.43 3.43 17.83
C VAL A 74 9.66 2.04 18.37
N LEU A 75 10.72 1.85 19.18
CA LEU A 75 10.97 0.54 19.79
C LEU A 75 10.15 0.32 21.04
N ARG A 76 9.59 1.38 21.64
CA ARG A 76 8.90 1.36 22.94
C ARG A 76 9.73 0.66 24.02
N ASP A 77 11.04 0.90 23.96
CA ASP A 77 12.04 0.44 24.93
C ASP A 77 12.27 1.57 25.95
N PRO A 78 11.99 1.35 27.25
CA PRO A 78 12.02 2.43 28.23
C PRO A 78 13.38 3.14 28.33
N VAL A 79 13.34 4.47 28.32
CA VAL A 79 14.51 5.34 28.50
C VAL A 79 14.51 5.93 29.90
N ALA A 80 15.68 6.31 30.41
CA ALA A 80 15.78 7.01 31.68
C ALA A 80 15.09 8.37 31.61
N TRP A 81 14.50 8.82 32.72
CA TRP A 81 13.82 10.11 32.85
C TRP A 81 14.65 11.28 32.31
N GLU A 82 15.96 11.28 32.60
CA GLU A 82 16.88 12.32 32.16
C GLU A 82 17.04 12.35 30.62
N GLY A 83 17.07 11.18 29.98
CA GLY A 83 17.10 11.08 28.53
C GLY A 83 15.77 11.46 27.87
N ALA A 84 14.65 11.23 28.55
CA ALA A 84 13.34 11.71 28.09
C ALA A 84 13.26 13.24 28.14
N ILE A 85 13.75 13.87 29.22
CA ILE A 85 13.88 15.34 29.33
C ILE A 85 14.80 15.88 28.23
N GLU A 86 15.91 15.21 27.93
CA GLU A 86 16.82 15.68 26.86
C GLU A 86 16.13 15.75 25.49
N VAL A 87 15.17 14.86 25.22
CA VAL A 87 14.40 14.87 23.97
C VAL A 87 13.30 15.92 24.01
N LEU A 88 12.47 15.90 25.06
CA LEU A 88 11.17 16.58 25.10
C LEU A 88 11.18 17.90 25.88
N GLY A 89 12.11 18.08 26.81
CA GLY A 89 11.98 19.04 27.89
C GLY A 89 10.97 18.59 28.96
N ASP A 90 11.00 19.24 30.12
CA ASP A 90 10.23 18.83 31.30
C ASP A 90 8.72 19.04 31.12
N VAL A 91 8.32 20.18 30.54
CA VAL A 91 6.92 20.55 30.34
C VAL A 91 6.23 19.55 29.40
N LEU A 92 6.78 19.35 28.20
CA LEU A 92 6.20 18.42 27.23
C LEU A 92 6.22 16.97 27.74
N LEU A 93 7.28 16.55 28.45
CA LEU A 93 7.31 15.23 29.07
C LEU A 93 6.14 15.03 30.06
N SER A 94 5.88 16.00 30.93
CA SER A 94 4.77 15.94 31.88
C SER A 94 3.42 15.89 31.16
N GLU A 95 3.19 16.78 30.19
CA GLU A 95 1.94 16.80 29.42
C GLU A 95 1.64 15.46 28.75
N LEU A 96 2.65 14.84 28.13
CA LEU A 96 2.51 13.57 27.42
C LEU A 96 2.30 12.39 28.37
N LEU A 97 2.86 12.44 29.59
CA LEU A 97 2.62 11.45 30.64
C LEU A 97 1.20 11.57 31.21
N ASP A 98 0.74 12.80 31.50
CA ASP A 98 -0.59 13.07 32.06
C ASP A 98 -1.70 12.66 31.08
N ALA A 99 -1.47 12.85 29.79
CA ALA A 99 -2.37 12.41 28.72
C ALA A 99 -2.34 10.90 28.46
N GLY A 100 -1.31 10.19 28.95
CA GLY A 100 -1.14 8.75 28.75
C GLY A 100 -0.53 8.36 27.39
N LEU A 101 0.01 9.32 26.62
CA LEU A 101 0.82 9.01 25.44
C LEU A 101 2.10 8.29 25.87
N LEU A 102 2.75 8.82 26.91
CA LEU A 102 3.89 8.21 27.56
C LEU A 102 3.45 7.49 28.84
N VAL A 103 4.15 6.42 29.17
CA VAL A 103 3.93 5.59 30.36
C VAL A 103 5.23 5.34 31.10
N GLN A 104 5.11 5.03 32.39
CA GLN A 104 6.23 4.62 33.25
C GLN A 104 6.11 3.16 33.66
N PRO A 105 6.63 2.20 32.86
CA PRO A 105 6.60 0.78 33.22
C PRO A 105 7.46 0.47 34.46
N GLU A 106 8.47 1.30 34.73
CA GLU A 106 9.31 1.24 35.93
C GLU A 106 9.56 2.66 36.46
N PRO A 107 9.92 2.84 37.74
CA PRO A 107 10.24 4.15 38.29
C PRO A 107 11.33 4.86 37.47
N ARG A 108 11.05 6.10 37.02
CA ARG A 108 11.97 6.92 36.22
C ARG A 108 12.39 6.27 34.89
N ARG A 109 11.54 5.43 34.32
CA ARG A 109 11.70 4.85 32.99
C ARG A 109 10.47 5.18 32.16
N VAL A 110 10.66 5.79 30.99
CA VAL A 110 9.57 6.32 30.16
C VAL A 110 9.59 5.66 28.79
N CYS A 111 8.43 5.25 28.28
CA CYS A 111 8.23 4.88 26.87
C CYS A 111 6.83 5.26 26.39
N SER A 112 6.61 5.23 25.08
CA SER A 112 5.29 5.44 24.49
C SER A 112 4.38 4.23 24.67
N ALA A 113 3.12 4.49 25.02
CA ALA A 113 2.05 3.49 24.99
C ALA A 113 1.67 3.12 23.54
N PHE A 114 1.97 4.00 22.59
CA PHE A 114 1.64 3.92 21.17
C PHE A 114 2.89 3.68 20.31
N ASP A 115 2.71 3.10 19.12
CA ASP A 115 3.78 2.96 18.14
C ASP A 115 3.90 4.27 17.34
N LEU A 116 5.13 4.70 17.08
CA LEU A 116 5.41 5.74 16.09
C LEU A 116 6.01 5.09 14.83
N ARG A 117 5.49 5.45 13.66
CA ARG A 117 6.05 5.08 12.35
C ARG A 117 6.57 6.33 11.67
N ILE A 118 7.61 6.19 10.86
CA ILE A 118 8.09 7.28 10.01
C ILE A 118 8.05 6.80 8.57
N TYR A 119 7.50 7.64 7.70
CA TYR A 119 7.37 7.37 6.28
C TYR A 119 7.45 8.67 5.49
N ARG A 120 8.35 8.80 4.51
CA ARG A 120 8.50 10.01 3.69
C ARG A 120 8.67 11.29 4.50
N GLY A 121 9.38 11.20 5.62
CA GLY A 121 9.55 12.29 6.60
C GLY A 121 8.29 12.67 7.38
N LEU A 122 7.22 11.87 7.30
CA LEU A 122 5.99 12.02 8.10
C LEU A 122 6.06 11.12 9.34
N PHE A 123 5.61 11.64 10.46
CA PHE A 123 5.41 10.90 11.71
C PHE A 123 3.98 10.37 11.78
N VAL A 124 3.79 9.07 11.97
CA VAL A 124 2.46 8.45 12.04
C VAL A 124 2.36 7.67 13.34
N LEU A 125 1.69 8.25 14.33
CA LEU A 125 1.34 7.60 15.58
C LEU A 125 0.20 6.61 15.33
N CYS A 126 0.30 5.40 15.88
CA CYS A 126 -0.68 4.33 15.74
C CYS A 126 -0.66 3.38 16.94
N ASP A 127 -1.52 2.35 16.92
CA ASP A 127 -1.54 1.34 17.97
C ASP A 127 -0.51 0.22 17.77
N ASP A 128 -0.22 -0.46 18.88
CA ASP A 128 0.33 -1.80 18.85
C ASP A 128 -0.74 -2.81 18.44
N LEU A 129 -0.53 -3.47 17.30
CA LEU A 129 -1.48 -4.45 16.78
C LEU A 129 -1.66 -5.69 17.66
N SER A 130 -0.77 -5.93 18.63
CA SER A 130 -0.96 -7.03 19.59
C SER A 130 -2.23 -6.88 20.44
N HIS A 131 -2.77 -5.66 20.57
CA HIS A 131 -4.04 -5.41 21.26
C HIS A 131 -5.29 -5.91 20.50
N ARG A 132 -5.22 -6.02 19.16
CA ARG A 132 -6.33 -6.44 18.28
C ARG A 132 -7.61 -5.59 18.43
N GLY A 133 -8.74 -6.08 17.93
CA GLY A 133 -10.02 -5.37 17.98
C GLY A 133 -9.96 -4.09 17.15
N ASP A 134 -10.15 -2.96 17.82
CA ASP A 134 -10.15 -1.62 17.21
C ASP A 134 -8.77 -0.95 17.20
N ALA A 135 -7.70 -1.73 17.44
CA ALA A 135 -6.33 -1.27 17.23
C ALA A 135 -6.18 -0.68 15.82
N VAL A 136 -5.63 0.52 15.72
CA VAL A 136 -5.46 1.23 14.46
C VAL A 136 -4.08 0.97 13.88
N TYR A 137 -4.05 0.41 12.67
CA TYR A 137 -2.80 0.16 11.96
C TYR A 137 -2.20 1.45 11.40
N GLY A 138 -0.89 1.61 11.61
CA GLY A 138 -0.09 2.67 11.00
C GLY A 138 0.44 2.31 9.62
N VAL A 139 1.42 3.07 9.13
CA VAL A 139 2.06 2.81 7.83
C VAL A 139 3.06 1.65 7.96
N GLY A 140 2.72 0.50 7.38
CA GLY A 140 3.64 -0.63 7.18
C GLY A 140 4.38 -0.59 5.84
N PRO A 141 5.39 -1.45 5.60
CA PRO A 141 6.13 -1.48 4.34
C PRO A 141 5.26 -1.66 3.08
N GLY A 142 4.24 -2.52 3.13
CA GLY A 142 3.30 -2.71 2.01
C GLY A 142 2.45 -1.46 1.75
N THR A 143 1.94 -0.84 2.81
CA THR A 143 1.19 0.43 2.75
C THR A 143 2.06 1.58 2.18
N ALA A 144 3.31 1.68 2.65
CA ALA A 144 4.29 2.65 2.17
C ALA A 144 4.58 2.51 0.67
N ALA A 145 4.72 1.26 0.20
CA ALA A 145 4.94 0.97 -1.21
C ALA A 145 3.70 1.26 -2.06
N PHE A 146 2.50 1.05 -1.53
CA PHE A 146 1.22 1.32 -2.22
C PHE A 146 0.98 2.80 -2.57
N TYR A 147 1.48 3.74 -1.75
CA TYR A 147 1.30 5.16 -2.03
C TYR A 147 2.14 5.66 -3.22
N ALA A 148 3.27 5.00 -3.53
CA ALA A 148 4.12 5.37 -4.66
C ALA A 148 3.43 5.22 -6.04
N PRO A 149 2.68 4.13 -6.33
CA PRO A 149 1.78 4.02 -7.46
C PRO A 149 0.76 5.17 -7.59
N GLY A 150 0.32 5.77 -6.48
CA GLY A 150 -0.64 6.87 -6.50
C GLY A 150 -0.05 8.24 -6.81
N ALA A 151 1.28 8.38 -6.82
CA ALA A 151 1.95 9.68 -6.92
C ALA A 151 1.71 10.37 -8.26
N ARG A 152 0.98 11.49 -8.24
CA ARG A 152 0.77 12.31 -9.44
C ARG A 152 1.79 13.46 -9.50
N PRO A 153 2.29 13.81 -10.70
CA PRO A 153 3.20 14.94 -10.87
C PRO A 153 2.50 16.28 -10.60
N GLU A 154 1.25 16.45 -11.01
CA GLU A 154 0.46 17.64 -10.69
C GLU A 154 -0.39 17.45 -9.43
N PRO A 155 -0.52 18.48 -8.57
CA PRO A 155 -1.50 18.50 -7.50
C PRO A 155 -2.93 18.41 -8.04
N VAL A 156 -3.80 17.72 -7.30
CA VAL A 156 -5.25 17.65 -7.58
C VAL A 156 -6.02 18.60 -6.68
N ALA A 157 -7.25 18.99 -7.05
CA ALA A 157 -8.04 19.87 -6.20
C ALA A 157 -8.57 19.12 -4.95
N SER A 158 -8.99 17.87 -5.12
CA SER A 158 -9.66 17.11 -4.06
C SER A 158 -9.26 15.64 -4.04
N ALA A 159 -8.90 15.14 -2.86
CA ALA A 159 -8.60 13.72 -2.64
C ALA A 159 -9.37 13.13 -1.46
N LEU A 160 -9.68 11.83 -1.55
CA LEU A 160 -10.35 11.05 -0.52
C LEU A 160 -9.47 9.88 -0.08
N ASP A 161 -9.20 9.80 1.22
CA ASP A 161 -8.66 8.62 1.91
C ASP A 161 -9.82 7.85 2.56
N LEU A 162 -10.22 6.73 1.93
CA LEU A 162 -11.38 5.93 2.32
C LEU A 162 -10.95 4.76 3.20
N GLY A 163 -11.32 4.77 4.48
CA GLY A 163 -10.80 3.85 5.50
C GLY A 163 -9.41 4.26 5.97
N CYS A 164 -9.28 5.50 6.43
CA CYS A 164 -8.00 6.19 6.58
C CYS A 164 -7.08 5.62 7.66
N GLY A 165 -7.57 4.82 8.61
CA GLY A 165 -6.76 4.28 9.70
C GLY A 165 -6.01 5.37 10.46
N ALA A 166 -4.68 5.23 10.62
CA ALA A 166 -3.86 6.27 11.27
C ALA A 166 -3.62 7.53 10.39
N GLY A 167 -4.14 7.58 9.16
CA GLY A 167 -4.05 8.73 8.26
C GLY A 167 -2.77 8.78 7.41
N GLY A 168 -2.09 7.64 7.22
CA GLY A 168 -0.87 7.58 6.41
C GLY A 168 -1.07 8.07 4.97
N ALA A 169 -2.16 7.64 4.33
CA ALA A 169 -2.51 8.05 2.98
C ALA A 169 -2.99 9.51 2.95
N ALA A 170 -3.85 9.91 3.89
CA ALA A 170 -4.28 11.31 4.02
C ALA A 170 -3.11 12.30 4.14
N LEU A 171 -2.12 12.01 5.00
CA LEU A 171 -0.93 12.86 5.16
C LEU A 171 -0.05 12.91 3.91
N TRP A 172 0.03 11.79 3.19
CA TRP A 172 0.75 11.74 1.93
C TRP A 172 0.01 12.55 0.85
N LEU A 173 -1.31 12.37 0.73
CA LEU A 173 -2.18 13.10 -0.19
C LEU A 173 -2.19 14.61 0.06
N ALA A 174 -2.07 15.04 1.32
CA ALA A 174 -2.02 16.45 1.69
C ALA A 174 -0.88 17.23 1.00
N ARG A 175 0.16 16.54 0.52
CA ARG A 175 1.26 17.14 -0.26
C ARG A 175 0.94 17.29 -1.75
N HIS A 176 -0.08 16.60 -2.23
CA HIS A 176 -0.43 16.44 -3.64
C HIS A 176 -1.90 16.84 -3.92
N ALA A 177 -2.61 17.37 -2.93
CA ALA A 177 -3.99 17.80 -3.06
C ALA A 177 -4.22 19.12 -2.33
N GLU A 178 -5.06 19.99 -2.88
CA GLU A 178 -5.46 21.23 -2.19
C GLU A 178 -6.32 20.90 -0.95
N ARG A 179 -7.19 19.91 -1.07
CA ARG A 179 -8.08 19.43 -0.02
C ARG A 179 -8.06 17.91 0.07
N VAL A 180 -7.93 17.37 1.28
CA VAL A 180 -8.05 15.94 1.57
C VAL A 180 -9.21 15.70 2.52
N VAL A 181 -10.06 14.73 2.20
CA VAL A 181 -11.05 14.20 3.14
C VAL A 181 -10.59 12.80 3.56
N ALA A 182 -10.51 12.55 4.86
CA ALA A 182 -10.17 11.26 5.45
C ALA A 182 -11.40 10.70 6.16
N THR A 183 -11.82 9.50 5.78
CA THR A 183 -13.02 8.85 6.32
C THR A 183 -12.70 7.52 6.96
N ASP A 184 -13.33 7.22 8.08
CA ASP A 184 -13.24 5.93 8.74
C ASP A 184 -14.47 5.70 9.62
N ILE A 185 -14.87 4.45 9.79
CA ILE A 185 -15.95 4.07 10.71
C ILE A 185 -15.45 4.05 12.16
N ASN A 186 -14.14 3.86 12.36
CA ASN A 186 -13.53 3.79 13.68
C ASN A 186 -13.19 5.19 14.21
N PRO A 187 -13.85 5.70 15.27
CA PRO A 187 -13.56 7.02 15.82
C PRO A 187 -12.12 7.13 16.36
N ARG A 188 -11.50 6.02 16.76
CA ARG A 188 -10.09 5.99 17.18
C ARG A 188 -9.15 6.29 16.01
N ALA A 189 -9.47 5.80 14.81
CA ALA A 189 -8.70 6.08 13.60
C ALA A 189 -8.75 7.59 13.27
N LEU A 190 -9.95 8.18 13.31
CA LEU A 190 -10.17 9.61 13.11
C LEU A 190 -9.38 10.47 14.10
N ALA A 191 -9.32 10.06 15.38
CA ALA A 191 -8.49 10.73 16.37
C ALA A 191 -7.00 10.70 16.01
N PHE A 192 -6.48 9.55 15.54
CA PHE A 192 -5.10 9.47 15.05
C PHE A 192 -4.86 10.36 13.83
N VAL A 193 -5.79 10.46 12.88
CA VAL A 193 -5.63 11.35 11.72
C VAL A 193 -5.47 12.80 12.16
N ALA A 194 -6.32 13.28 13.09
CA ALA A 194 -6.22 14.64 13.61
C ALA A 194 -4.89 14.89 14.37
N ILE A 195 -4.49 13.94 15.22
CA ILE A 195 -3.19 13.98 15.94
C ILE A 195 -2.04 14.04 14.95
N ASN A 196 -2.02 13.14 13.96
CA ASN A 196 -0.93 13.02 13.01
C ASN A 196 -0.89 14.21 12.05
N ALA A 197 -2.03 14.81 11.68
CA ALA A 197 -2.06 16.05 10.92
C ALA A 197 -1.36 17.18 11.69
N ALA A 198 -1.72 17.38 12.96
CA ALA A 198 -1.09 18.38 13.82
C ALA A 198 0.42 18.12 14.04
N LEU A 199 0.81 16.87 14.27
CA LEU A 199 2.20 16.44 14.44
C LEU A 199 3.07 16.73 13.20
N ASN A 200 2.45 16.67 12.01
CA ASN A 200 3.12 16.90 10.73
C ASN A 200 2.94 18.31 10.17
N LEU A 201 2.27 19.22 10.88
CA LEU A 201 1.96 20.58 10.39
C LEU A 201 1.12 20.57 9.12
N VAL A 202 0.17 19.64 9.02
CA VAL A 202 -0.77 19.51 7.91
C VAL A 202 -2.13 20.06 8.33
N ASP A 203 -2.69 20.96 7.54
CA ASP A 203 -3.92 21.70 7.84
C ASP A 203 -5.04 21.52 6.79
N ASN A 204 -4.75 20.86 5.67
CA ASN A 204 -5.70 20.62 4.57
C ASN A 204 -6.37 19.24 4.61
N ILE A 205 -6.44 18.59 5.78
CA ILE A 205 -7.14 17.31 5.99
C ILE A 205 -8.41 17.53 6.81
N GLU A 206 -9.55 17.15 6.24
CA GLU A 206 -10.84 17.06 6.91
C GLU A 206 -11.09 15.62 7.37
N VAL A 207 -11.40 15.43 8.65
CA VAL A 207 -11.65 14.11 9.24
C VAL A 207 -13.15 13.90 9.43
N ARG A 208 -13.69 12.78 8.93
CA ARG A 208 -15.15 12.51 8.97
C ARG A 208 -15.47 11.05 9.29
N ALA A 209 -16.48 10.84 10.13
CA ALA A 209 -16.96 9.50 10.49
C ALA A 209 -18.06 9.02 9.54
N GLY A 210 -17.95 7.78 9.05
CA GLY A 210 -19.00 7.13 8.26
C GLY A 210 -18.59 5.76 7.73
N ASP A 211 -19.56 4.91 7.34
CA ASP A 211 -19.26 3.68 6.61
C ASP A 211 -19.00 4.01 5.14
N LEU A 212 -17.82 3.64 4.66
CA LEU A 212 -17.38 3.91 3.29
C LEU A 212 -17.70 5.36 2.86
N PHE A 213 -18.56 5.53 1.86
CA PHE A 213 -18.84 6.83 1.25
C PHE A 213 -19.94 7.63 1.93
N GLU A 214 -20.56 7.13 3.01
CA GLU A 214 -21.68 7.80 3.69
C GLU A 214 -21.32 9.24 4.11
N ALA A 215 -20.11 9.45 4.63
CA ALA A 215 -19.63 10.75 5.12
C ALA A 215 -19.34 11.79 4.01
N VAL A 216 -19.39 11.37 2.75
CA VAL A 216 -19.10 12.19 1.56
C VAL A 216 -20.21 12.08 0.52
N ALA A 217 -21.42 11.72 0.96
CA ALA A 217 -22.60 11.64 0.09
C ALA A 217 -22.81 12.95 -0.68
N GLY A 218 -22.82 12.85 -2.02
CA GLY A 218 -23.02 14.00 -2.92
C GLY A 218 -21.74 14.78 -3.25
N GLU A 219 -20.58 14.40 -2.73
CA GLU A 219 -19.28 14.94 -3.13
C GLU A 219 -18.61 14.05 -4.19
N SER A 220 -17.64 14.63 -4.90
CA SER A 220 -16.81 13.92 -5.86
C SER A 220 -15.36 14.40 -5.76
N PHE A 221 -14.42 13.50 -6.07
CA PHE A 221 -12.98 13.68 -5.85
C PHE A 221 -12.19 13.41 -7.11
N ASP A 222 -11.05 14.10 -7.26
CA ASP A 222 -10.09 13.86 -8.35
C ASP A 222 -9.24 12.61 -8.08
N PHE A 223 -9.08 12.25 -6.82
CA PHE A 223 -8.32 11.07 -6.42
C PHE A 223 -8.95 10.37 -5.22
N ILE A 224 -9.25 9.09 -5.36
CA ILE A 224 -9.73 8.25 -4.26
C ILE A 224 -8.69 7.17 -4.02
N ILE A 225 -8.20 7.07 -2.79
CA ILE A 225 -7.31 5.99 -2.37
C ILE A 225 -7.99 5.18 -1.26
N SER A 226 -7.85 3.86 -1.31
CA SER A 226 -8.34 3.00 -0.24
C SER A 226 -7.48 1.75 -0.08
N GLN A 227 -7.11 1.46 1.17
CA GLN A 227 -6.60 0.18 1.60
C GLN A 227 -7.64 -0.42 2.56
N PRO A 228 -8.78 -0.93 2.05
CA PRO A 228 -9.76 -1.54 2.92
C PRO A 228 -9.16 -2.81 3.54
N PRO A 229 -9.66 -3.27 4.70
CA PRO A 229 -9.45 -4.64 5.15
C PRO A 229 -9.67 -5.64 4.00
N TYR A 230 -8.81 -6.66 3.91
CA TYR A 230 -8.86 -7.62 2.79
C TYR A 230 -8.54 -9.08 3.18
N VAL A 231 -8.38 -9.39 4.46
CA VAL A 231 -8.06 -10.74 4.91
C VAL A 231 -9.34 -11.58 5.06
N PRO A 232 -9.39 -12.81 4.53
CA PRO A 232 -10.47 -13.75 4.81
C PRO A 232 -10.64 -14.00 6.30
N ARG A 233 -11.87 -14.02 6.80
CA ARG A 233 -12.15 -14.30 8.22
C ARG A 233 -12.81 -15.64 8.40
N ALA A 234 -12.12 -16.55 9.07
CA ALA A 234 -12.69 -17.81 9.52
C ALA A 234 -13.76 -17.60 10.61
N PRO A 235 -14.82 -18.43 10.65
CA PRO A 235 -15.79 -18.43 11.74
C PRO A 235 -15.12 -18.57 13.11
N GLY A 236 -15.58 -17.84 14.11
CA GLY A 236 -15.04 -17.90 15.48
C GLY A 236 -13.73 -17.15 15.71
N VAL A 237 -13.02 -16.70 14.67
CA VAL A 237 -11.83 -15.86 14.84
C VAL A 237 -12.21 -14.49 15.38
N ARG A 238 -11.53 -14.03 16.44
CA ARG A 238 -11.76 -12.69 17.03
C ARG A 238 -11.60 -11.61 15.95
N ALA A 239 -12.59 -10.72 15.87
CA ALA A 239 -12.57 -9.64 14.90
C ALA A 239 -11.40 -8.67 15.15
N ALA A 240 -10.88 -8.12 14.06
CA ALA A 240 -9.91 -7.04 14.02
C ALA A 240 -10.33 -6.12 12.87
N THR A 241 -10.74 -4.91 13.21
CA THR A 241 -11.44 -3.97 12.30
C THR A 241 -10.59 -3.61 11.09
N TYR A 242 -9.27 -3.50 11.28
CA TYR A 242 -8.31 -3.16 10.22
C TYR A 242 -7.93 -4.32 9.28
N LEU A 243 -8.31 -5.56 9.60
CA LEU A 243 -7.71 -6.75 8.98
C LEU A 243 -8.70 -7.50 8.08
N PHE A 244 -9.88 -7.81 8.59
CA PHE A 244 -10.78 -8.77 7.98
C PHE A 244 -11.85 -8.14 7.09
N ALA A 245 -12.10 -8.75 5.93
CA ALA A 245 -13.20 -8.37 5.04
C ALA A 245 -13.98 -9.59 4.57
N GLY A 246 -15.02 -9.94 5.31
CA GLY A 246 -15.91 -11.05 4.95
C GLY A 246 -15.25 -12.43 5.02
N ALA A 247 -15.90 -13.41 4.41
CA ALA A 247 -15.45 -14.79 4.38
C ALA A 247 -14.30 -14.99 3.40
N GLN A 248 -14.27 -14.25 2.29
CA GLN A 248 -13.30 -14.46 1.21
C GLN A 248 -12.27 -13.33 1.08
N GLY A 249 -12.34 -12.29 1.91
CA GLY A 249 -11.38 -11.20 1.95
C GLY A 249 -11.64 -10.09 0.93
N HIS A 250 -12.46 -10.31 -0.09
CA HIS A 250 -12.64 -9.35 -1.19
C HIS A 250 -13.96 -8.55 -1.08
N GLU A 251 -14.81 -8.87 -0.13
CA GLU A 251 -16.18 -8.33 -0.04
C GLU A 251 -16.19 -6.82 0.15
N LEU A 252 -15.28 -6.28 0.97
CA LEU A 252 -15.20 -4.84 1.23
C LEU A 252 -14.62 -4.08 0.03
N VAL A 253 -13.52 -4.57 -0.56
CA VAL A 253 -12.95 -3.96 -1.78
C VAL A 253 -13.93 -4.02 -2.96
N SER A 254 -14.76 -5.06 -3.03
CA SER A 254 -15.82 -5.19 -4.03
C SER A 254 -16.89 -4.12 -3.89
N ARG A 255 -17.34 -3.82 -2.66
CA ARG A 255 -18.25 -2.70 -2.40
C ARG A 255 -17.61 -1.38 -2.82
N VAL A 256 -16.36 -1.13 -2.39
CA VAL A 256 -15.64 0.08 -2.76
C VAL A 256 -15.52 0.23 -4.28
N ALA A 257 -15.14 -0.84 -4.99
CA ALA A 257 -14.98 -0.81 -6.44
C ALA A 257 -16.28 -0.48 -7.19
N LEU A 258 -17.42 -0.98 -6.69
CA LEU A 258 -18.74 -0.71 -7.27
C LEU A 258 -19.25 0.71 -6.99
N GLU A 259 -18.98 1.24 -5.79
CA GLU A 259 -19.52 2.52 -5.34
C GLU A 259 -18.65 3.72 -5.75
N ALA A 260 -17.31 3.56 -5.78
CA ALA A 260 -16.35 4.63 -6.05
C ALA A 260 -16.64 5.46 -7.33
N PRO A 261 -17.12 4.88 -8.45
CA PRO A 261 -17.44 5.66 -9.66
C PRO A 261 -18.40 6.84 -9.43
N ARG A 262 -19.29 6.74 -8.44
CA ARG A 262 -20.28 7.79 -8.12
C ARG A 262 -19.65 9.01 -7.44
N TYR A 263 -18.47 8.84 -6.85
CA TYR A 263 -17.74 9.84 -6.07
C TYR A 263 -16.50 10.33 -6.81
N LEU A 264 -16.37 10.00 -8.10
CA LEU A 264 -15.18 10.31 -8.89
C LEU A 264 -15.48 11.44 -9.87
N ASN A 265 -14.67 12.50 -9.84
CA ASN A 265 -14.69 13.54 -10.88
C ASN A 265 -14.36 12.93 -12.25
N LYS A 266 -14.75 13.62 -13.33
CA LYS A 266 -14.66 13.11 -14.70
C LYS A 266 -13.28 12.55 -15.07
N ASP A 267 -12.21 13.26 -14.71
CA ASP A 267 -10.82 12.87 -14.99
C ASP A 267 -10.12 12.29 -13.74
N GLY A 268 -10.92 11.92 -12.74
CA GLY A 268 -10.44 11.39 -11.48
C GLY A 268 -9.97 9.95 -11.59
N ARG A 269 -9.23 9.50 -10.57
CA ARG A 269 -8.76 8.11 -10.45
C ARG A 269 -9.04 7.52 -9.08
N VAL A 270 -9.35 6.23 -9.09
CA VAL A 270 -9.40 5.39 -7.89
C VAL A 270 -8.17 4.50 -7.86
N LEU A 271 -7.55 4.37 -6.69
CA LEU A 271 -6.47 3.45 -6.42
C LEU A 271 -6.83 2.57 -5.21
N LEU A 272 -6.88 1.26 -5.42
CA LEU A 272 -7.22 0.27 -4.40
C LEU A 272 -6.08 -0.73 -4.23
N VAL A 273 -5.98 -1.28 -3.03
CA VAL A 273 -5.06 -2.39 -2.72
C VAL A 273 -5.75 -3.45 -1.87
N PHE A 274 -5.51 -4.71 -2.21
CA PHE A 274 -6.17 -5.86 -1.59
C PHE A 274 -5.42 -7.16 -1.90
N ASP A 275 -5.79 -8.26 -1.23
CA ASP A 275 -5.40 -9.60 -1.64
C ASP A 275 -6.50 -10.20 -2.55
N HIS A 276 -6.18 -10.48 -3.80
CA HIS A 276 -7.07 -11.10 -4.77
C HIS A 276 -7.15 -12.62 -4.53
N PRO A 277 -8.32 -13.19 -4.19
CA PRO A 277 -8.45 -14.63 -3.99
C PRO A 277 -8.38 -15.39 -5.32
N ILE A 278 -7.68 -16.51 -5.30
CA ILE A 278 -7.59 -17.44 -6.43
C ILE A 278 -8.38 -18.69 -6.07
N MET A 279 -9.40 -19.01 -6.86
CA MET A 279 -10.36 -20.06 -6.57
C MET A 279 -9.92 -21.43 -7.12
N LYS A 280 -10.37 -22.53 -6.49
CA LYS A 280 -10.29 -23.90 -7.04
C LYS A 280 -11.28 -24.03 -8.21
N GLY A 281 -10.82 -24.33 -9.43
CA GLY A 281 -11.68 -24.46 -10.62
C GLY A 281 -10.93 -24.30 -11.96
N ASP A 282 -11.64 -24.42 -13.08
CA ASP A 282 -11.11 -24.51 -14.47
C ASP A 282 -10.51 -23.20 -15.05
N GLY A 283 -10.09 -22.26 -14.21
CA GLY A 283 -9.40 -21.03 -14.61
C GLY A 283 -10.27 -19.96 -15.29
N ARG A 284 -11.57 -20.21 -15.52
CA ARG A 284 -12.48 -19.31 -16.26
C ARG A 284 -13.35 -18.41 -15.39
N ARG A 285 -13.37 -18.64 -14.08
CA ARG A 285 -14.05 -17.81 -13.08
C ARG A 285 -13.06 -17.41 -12.00
N GLU A 286 -11.98 -16.74 -12.40
CA GLU A 286 -11.22 -15.96 -11.42
C GLU A 286 -12.21 -14.97 -10.77
N ALA A 287 -12.21 -14.86 -9.44
CA ALA A 287 -13.07 -13.94 -8.72
C ALA A 287 -12.58 -12.51 -9.00
N VAL A 288 -12.88 -12.00 -10.19
CA VAL A 288 -12.59 -10.64 -10.58
C VAL A 288 -13.51 -9.76 -9.74
N ILE A 289 -12.93 -8.74 -9.09
CA ILE A 289 -13.69 -7.76 -8.31
C ILE A 289 -14.87 -7.28 -9.18
N PRO A 290 -16.10 -7.19 -8.62
CA PRO A 290 -17.23 -6.66 -9.35
C PRO A 290 -16.88 -5.34 -10.03
N PHE A 291 -17.26 -5.23 -11.30
CA PHE A 291 -16.80 -4.18 -12.18
C PHE A 291 -17.96 -3.33 -12.67
N ASN A 292 -17.78 -2.01 -12.64
CA ASN A 292 -18.73 -1.08 -13.23
C ASN A 292 -18.37 -0.83 -14.71
N PRO A 293 -19.26 -1.15 -15.68
CA PRO A 293 -18.99 -0.93 -17.11
C PRO A 293 -18.75 0.53 -17.52
N SER A 294 -19.06 1.50 -16.65
CA SER A 294 -18.72 2.92 -16.90
C SER A 294 -17.24 3.24 -16.66
N MET A 295 -16.46 2.29 -16.13
CA MET A 295 -15.07 2.50 -15.74
C MET A 295 -14.13 1.80 -16.70
N ARG A 296 -12.88 2.24 -16.76
CA ARG A 296 -11.75 1.41 -17.20
C ARG A 296 -10.94 1.05 -15.97
N ALA A 297 -10.58 -0.22 -15.85
CA ALA A 297 -9.87 -0.73 -14.69
C ALA A 297 -8.73 -1.66 -15.10
N VAL A 298 -7.61 -1.55 -14.38
CA VAL A 298 -6.49 -2.48 -14.48
C VAL A 298 -6.17 -3.00 -13.08
N VAL A 299 -6.24 -4.31 -12.91
CA VAL A 299 -5.83 -5.02 -11.71
C VAL A 299 -4.46 -5.64 -11.96
N ILE A 300 -3.45 -5.16 -11.25
CA ILE A 300 -2.09 -5.69 -11.28
C ILE A 300 -1.91 -6.63 -10.09
N ARG A 301 -1.74 -7.92 -10.34
CA ARG A 301 -1.50 -8.97 -9.34
C ARG A 301 -0.02 -9.22 -9.18
N GLY A 302 0.44 -9.40 -7.94
CA GLY A 302 1.75 -9.97 -7.66
C GLY A 302 1.74 -11.50 -7.73
N ALA A 303 2.86 -12.09 -7.30
CA ALA A 303 3.01 -13.53 -7.18
C ALA A 303 1.94 -14.15 -6.26
N GLU A 304 1.44 -15.32 -6.66
CA GLU A 304 0.50 -16.10 -5.86
C GLU A 304 1.19 -16.61 -4.58
N VAL A 305 0.51 -16.43 -3.46
CA VAL A 305 0.83 -17.08 -2.18
C VAL A 305 -0.18 -18.21 -2.01
N ASP A 306 0.30 -19.46 -1.95
CA ASP A 306 -0.57 -20.61 -1.72
C ASP A 306 -1.27 -20.53 -0.35
N ALA A 307 -2.36 -21.29 -0.20
CA ALA A 307 -3.17 -21.25 1.01
C ALA A 307 -2.41 -21.64 2.30
N ASP A 308 -1.41 -22.52 2.22
CA ASP A 308 -0.63 -22.94 3.39
C ASP A 308 0.30 -21.81 3.84
N ALA A 309 1.07 -21.25 2.91
CA ALA A 309 1.94 -20.11 3.16
C ALA A 309 1.15 -18.88 3.66
N TYR A 310 -0.03 -18.64 3.10
CA TYR A 310 -0.91 -17.57 3.53
C TYR A 310 -1.39 -17.78 4.97
N ALA A 311 -1.86 -18.98 5.31
CA ALA A 311 -2.32 -19.31 6.65
C ALA A 311 -1.23 -19.14 7.71
N ILE A 312 -0.02 -19.66 7.42
CA ILE A 312 1.18 -19.50 8.28
C ILE A 312 1.50 -18.02 8.51
N ARG A 313 1.52 -17.22 7.43
CA ARG A 313 1.83 -15.77 7.50
C ARG A 313 0.89 -15.05 8.46
N HIS A 314 -0.42 -15.28 8.35
CA HIS A 314 -1.42 -14.61 9.18
C HIS A 314 -1.53 -15.17 10.60
N ALA A 315 -1.15 -16.43 10.81
CA ALA A 315 -1.07 -17.04 12.14
C ALA A 315 0.21 -16.65 12.91
N SER A 316 1.25 -16.18 12.21
CA SER A 316 2.56 -15.87 12.82
C SER A 316 2.51 -15.01 14.10
N PRO A 317 1.60 -14.03 14.30
CA PRO A 317 1.52 -13.29 15.56
C PRO A 317 1.16 -14.16 16.77
N GLU A 318 0.47 -15.30 16.57
CA GLU A 318 0.08 -16.22 17.65
C GLU A 318 1.27 -17.02 18.21
N LEU A 319 2.42 -17.07 17.52
CA LEU A 319 3.64 -17.71 18.05
C LEU A 319 4.07 -17.13 19.40
N ARG A 320 3.71 -15.86 19.68
CA ARG A 320 3.95 -15.22 20.98
C ARG A 320 3.20 -15.90 22.14
N ARG A 321 2.17 -16.68 21.84
CA ARG A 321 1.35 -17.44 22.79
C ARG A 321 1.72 -18.92 22.85
N GLY A 322 2.71 -19.37 22.08
CA GLY A 322 3.13 -20.77 22.00
C GLY A 322 2.90 -21.38 20.62
N VAL A 323 3.54 -22.52 20.38
CA VAL A 323 3.47 -23.24 19.10
C VAL A 323 2.07 -23.80 18.89
N GLU A 324 1.40 -24.23 19.95
CA GLU A 324 0.03 -24.77 19.90
C GLU A 324 -0.99 -23.72 19.46
N ALA A 325 -0.83 -22.47 19.92
CA ALA A 325 -1.71 -21.37 19.50
C ALA A 325 -1.49 -20.99 18.03
N PHE A 326 -0.24 -21.03 17.57
CA PHE A 326 0.12 -20.83 16.18
C PHE A 326 -0.41 -21.95 15.28
N ASP A 327 -0.26 -23.21 15.70
CA ASP A 327 -0.77 -24.39 14.98
C ASP A 327 -2.28 -24.28 14.80
N ALA A 328 -3.02 -24.10 15.91
CA ALA A 328 -4.47 -23.94 15.88
C ALA A 328 -4.94 -22.79 14.95
N ALA A 329 -4.26 -21.64 14.99
CA ALA A 329 -4.62 -20.51 14.13
C ALA A 329 -4.29 -20.73 12.65
N SER A 330 -3.17 -21.39 12.35
CA SER A 330 -2.78 -21.69 10.98
C SER A 330 -3.68 -22.77 10.36
N THR A 331 -4.00 -23.82 11.12
CA THR A 331 -4.99 -24.84 10.71
C THR A 331 -6.36 -24.23 10.47
N ALA A 332 -6.88 -23.42 11.41
CA ALA A 332 -8.21 -22.80 11.26
C ALA A 332 -8.29 -21.89 10.02
N MET A 333 -7.25 -21.09 9.75
CA MET A 333 -7.20 -20.28 8.53
C MET A 333 -7.13 -21.16 7.28
N ARG A 334 -6.29 -22.20 7.28
CA ARG A 334 -6.10 -23.07 6.12
C ARG A 334 -7.36 -23.88 5.77
N GLU A 335 -8.05 -24.40 6.78
CA GLU A 335 -9.34 -25.09 6.64
C GLU A 335 -10.43 -24.13 6.16
N HIS A 336 -10.43 -22.89 6.66
CA HIS A 336 -11.36 -21.87 6.20
C HIS A 336 -11.17 -21.56 4.71
N LEU A 337 -9.93 -21.27 4.28
CA LEU A 337 -9.60 -21.01 2.87
C LEU A 337 -10.07 -22.17 1.98
N GLU A 338 -9.88 -23.41 2.42
CA GLU A 338 -10.38 -24.59 1.72
C GLU A 338 -11.91 -24.64 1.64
N SER A 339 -12.60 -24.36 2.74
CA SER A 339 -14.06 -24.39 2.80
C SER A 339 -14.70 -23.36 1.87
N VAL A 340 -14.04 -22.21 1.67
CA VAL A 340 -14.49 -21.16 0.73
C VAL A 340 -13.91 -21.31 -0.67
N GLY A 341 -13.17 -22.41 -0.94
CA GLY A 341 -12.65 -22.74 -2.25
C GLY A 341 -11.46 -21.91 -2.71
N ILE A 342 -10.75 -21.22 -1.81
CA ILE A 342 -9.55 -20.44 -2.13
C ILE A 342 -8.33 -21.38 -2.15
N ARG A 343 -7.60 -21.42 -3.27
CA ARG A 343 -6.33 -22.17 -3.41
C ARG A 343 -5.09 -21.34 -3.07
N GLY A 344 -5.20 -20.02 -3.20
CA GLY A 344 -4.12 -19.07 -2.95
C GLY A 344 -4.64 -17.64 -3.07
N LEU A 345 -3.80 -16.66 -2.73
CA LEU A 345 -4.11 -15.24 -2.84
C LEU A 345 -2.93 -14.50 -3.46
N CYS A 346 -3.22 -13.47 -4.27
CA CYS A 346 -2.22 -12.57 -4.83
C CYS A 346 -2.40 -11.18 -4.22
N PRO A 347 -1.35 -10.50 -3.71
CA PRO A 347 -1.46 -9.06 -3.47
C PRO A 347 -1.79 -8.36 -4.80
N ALA A 348 -2.64 -7.35 -4.77
CA ALA A 348 -3.12 -6.69 -5.97
C ALA A 348 -3.28 -5.19 -5.78
N ILE A 349 -3.00 -4.44 -6.85
CA ILE A 349 -3.33 -3.02 -6.98
C ILE A 349 -4.38 -2.90 -8.09
N CYS A 350 -5.48 -2.21 -7.82
CA CYS A 350 -6.48 -1.85 -8.83
C CYS A 350 -6.45 -0.35 -9.05
N VAL A 351 -6.33 0.06 -10.32
CA VAL A 351 -6.51 1.44 -10.75
C VAL A 351 -7.77 1.54 -11.60
N MET A 352 -8.59 2.56 -11.34
CA MET A 352 -9.82 2.79 -12.10
C MET A 352 -10.00 4.26 -12.47
N GLU A 353 -10.54 4.51 -13.65
CA GLU A 353 -10.88 5.84 -14.16
C GLU A 353 -12.19 5.76 -14.96
N HIS A 354 -12.90 6.87 -15.17
CA HIS A 354 -14.08 6.87 -16.04
C HIS A 354 -13.72 6.49 -17.47
N ALA A 355 -14.58 5.70 -18.11
CA ALA A 355 -14.47 5.40 -19.53
C ALA A 355 -14.89 6.62 -20.36
N ALA A 356 -14.05 7.06 -21.30
CA ALA A 356 -14.29 8.29 -22.08
C ALA A 356 -15.56 8.25 -22.95
N ARG A 357 -16.10 7.06 -23.28
CA ARG A 357 -17.28 6.87 -24.14
C ARG A 357 -18.25 5.76 -23.65
N GLY A 358 -18.15 5.34 -22.39
CA GLY A 358 -18.97 4.25 -21.84
C GLY A 358 -18.54 2.83 -22.25
N GLU A 359 -17.46 2.71 -23.04
CA GLU A 359 -16.79 1.44 -23.31
C GLU A 359 -15.78 1.14 -22.19
N GLY A 360 -16.30 0.64 -21.07
CA GLY A 360 -15.46 0.20 -19.96
C GLY A 360 -14.83 -1.16 -20.20
N TYR A 361 -13.68 -1.39 -19.59
CA TYR A 361 -13.01 -2.68 -19.57
C TYR A 361 -12.36 -2.94 -18.21
N LEU A 362 -12.15 -4.21 -17.91
CA LEU A 362 -11.35 -4.67 -16.77
C LEU A 362 -10.28 -5.62 -17.27
N ASP A 363 -9.03 -5.19 -17.18
CA ASP A 363 -7.87 -6.02 -17.44
C ASP A 363 -7.26 -6.50 -16.13
N VAL A 364 -6.88 -7.78 -16.10
CA VAL A 364 -6.06 -8.36 -15.04
C VAL A 364 -4.69 -8.67 -15.63
N VAL A 365 -3.64 -8.13 -15.03
CA VAL A 365 -2.25 -8.36 -15.42
C VAL A 365 -1.47 -8.91 -14.23
N CYS A 366 -0.50 -9.77 -14.49
CA CYS A 366 0.39 -10.30 -13.46
C CYS A 366 1.74 -9.60 -13.58
N ALA A 367 2.15 -8.94 -12.49
CA ALA A 367 3.50 -8.44 -12.26
C ALA A 367 4.46 -9.61 -12.00
N GLY A 368 5.76 -9.29 -11.96
CA GLY A 368 6.81 -10.23 -11.60
C GLY A 368 6.80 -10.57 -10.11
N THR A 369 7.99 -10.82 -9.57
CA THR A 369 8.15 -11.36 -8.21
C THR A 369 7.87 -10.33 -7.11
N SER A 370 7.83 -9.03 -7.41
CA SER A 370 7.64 -7.99 -6.39
C SER A 370 6.75 -6.83 -6.84
N LEU A 371 5.43 -7.01 -6.71
CA LEU A 371 4.42 -5.97 -6.98
C LEU A 371 4.78 -4.60 -6.40
N TRP A 372 5.19 -4.56 -5.13
CA TRP A 372 5.47 -3.34 -4.38
C TRP A 372 6.69 -2.57 -4.90
N ASN A 373 7.62 -3.23 -5.57
CA ASN A 373 8.84 -2.61 -6.11
C ASN A 373 8.71 -2.29 -7.61
N GLU A 374 7.84 -3.00 -8.32
CA GLU A 374 7.69 -2.91 -9.78
C GLU A 374 6.63 -1.88 -10.22
N VAL A 375 5.67 -1.55 -9.35
CA VAL A 375 4.57 -0.64 -9.69
C VAL A 375 4.86 0.78 -9.21
N SER A 376 4.96 1.70 -10.16
CA SER A 376 5.02 3.15 -9.93
C SER A 376 3.83 3.86 -10.59
N ALA A 377 3.63 5.14 -10.30
CA ALA A 377 2.60 5.93 -10.97
C ALA A 377 2.78 5.96 -12.49
N ARG A 378 4.03 6.11 -12.96
CA ARG A 378 4.38 6.04 -14.40
C ARG A 378 4.03 4.67 -14.98
N THR A 379 4.30 3.60 -14.23
CA THR A 379 3.93 2.24 -14.64
C THR A 379 2.42 2.12 -14.80
N LEU A 380 1.63 2.63 -13.85
CA LEU A 380 0.16 2.64 -13.92
C LEU A 380 -0.36 3.48 -15.09
N ASP A 381 0.15 4.70 -15.29
CA ASP A 381 -0.26 5.58 -16.38
C ASP A 381 -0.03 4.91 -17.74
N ARG A 382 1.16 4.32 -17.93
CA ARG A 382 1.51 3.58 -19.15
C ARG A 382 0.60 2.38 -19.35
N MET A 383 0.32 1.60 -18.29
CA MET A 383 -0.62 0.48 -18.38
C MET A 383 -2.03 0.94 -18.74
N MET A 384 -2.57 1.96 -18.08
CA MET A 384 -3.90 2.49 -18.36
C MET A 384 -4.02 2.99 -19.80
N ALA A 385 -3.04 3.77 -20.28
CA ALA A 385 -3.01 4.28 -21.64
C ALA A 385 -2.93 3.15 -22.69
N ASN A 386 -2.05 2.18 -22.46
CA ASN A 386 -1.86 1.08 -23.42
C ASN A 386 -3.04 0.10 -23.44
N ARG A 387 -3.66 -0.20 -22.29
CA ARG A 387 -4.87 -1.04 -22.25
C ARG A 387 -6.07 -0.37 -22.88
N ALA A 388 -6.18 0.95 -22.76
CA ALA A 388 -7.20 1.71 -23.47
C ALA A 388 -7.05 1.67 -25.01
N LEU A 389 -5.90 1.23 -25.55
CA LEU A 389 -5.75 0.95 -26.98
C LEU A 389 -6.30 -0.43 -27.37
N LEU A 390 -6.17 -1.42 -26.48
CA LEU A 390 -6.59 -2.80 -26.73
C LEU A 390 -8.11 -2.99 -26.72
N HIS A 391 -8.84 -2.13 -26.02
CA HIS A 391 -10.29 -2.25 -25.79
C HIS A 391 -11.13 -1.27 -26.62
N ARG A 392 -10.57 -0.61 -27.64
CA ARG A 392 -11.34 0.33 -28.47
C ARG A 392 -12.25 -0.41 -29.44
N SER A 393 -13.49 0.04 -29.57
CA SER A 393 -14.40 -0.43 -30.62
C SER A 393 -14.30 0.46 -31.86
N GLY A 394 -14.04 -0.15 -33.03
CA GLY A 394 -14.28 0.45 -34.35
C GLY A 394 -13.22 1.41 -34.89
N GLY A 395 -12.23 0.88 -35.64
CA GLY A 395 -11.53 1.52 -36.76
C GLY A 395 -10.83 2.89 -36.59
N GLU A 396 -10.94 3.55 -35.44
CA GLU A 396 -10.27 4.83 -35.19
C GLU A 396 -8.75 4.60 -35.07
N ILE A 397 -8.02 5.30 -35.93
CA ILE A 397 -6.55 5.25 -36.00
C ILE A 397 -5.97 5.65 -34.62
N PRO A 398 -5.10 4.84 -34.01
CA PRO A 398 -4.53 5.18 -32.72
C PRO A 398 -3.72 6.49 -32.81
N ARG A 399 -3.97 7.42 -31.89
CA ARG A 399 -2.95 8.42 -31.53
C ARG A 399 -1.96 7.72 -30.61
N GLY A 400 -0.72 7.69 -31.04
CA GLY A 400 0.39 7.11 -30.30
C GLY A 400 1.50 6.66 -31.22
N ARG A 401 2.62 6.25 -30.63
CA ARG A 401 3.79 5.73 -31.35
C ARG A 401 4.32 4.51 -30.62
N VAL A 402 4.78 3.52 -31.36
CA VAL A 402 5.59 2.46 -30.76
C VAL A 402 6.92 3.09 -30.34
N HIS A 403 7.28 2.97 -29.08
CA HIS A 403 8.59 3.37 -28.57
C HIS A 403 9.28 2.16 -27.94
N ILE A 404 10.47 1.87 -28.46
CA ILE A 404 11.37 0.84 -27.92
C ILE A 404 12.37 1.63 -27.06
N PRO A 405 12.42 1.40 -25.74
CA PRO A 405 13.35 2.11 -24.86
C PRO A 405 14.80 1.93 -25.28
N ASP A 406 15.60 3.00 -25.19
CA ASP A 406 17.03 2.96 -25.53
C ASP A 406 17.82 1.90 -24.74
N ALA A 407 17.39 1.64 -23.50
CA ALA A 407 18.03 0.65 -22.61
C ALA A 407 17.51 -0.79 -22.83
N SER A 408 16.73 -1.06 -23.89
CA SER A 408 16.27 -2.40 -24.21
C SER A 408 17.38 -3.31 -24.73
N ILE A 409 17.30 -4.60 -24.38
CA ILE A 409 18.29 -5.62 -24.75
C ILE A 409 17.62 -6.67 -25.63
N VAL A 410 18.18 -6.94 -26.81
CA VAL A 410 17.64 -7.95 -27.72
C VAL A 410 18.42 -9.25 -27.57
N VAL A 411 17.73 -10.32 -27.20
CA VAL A 411 18.30 -11.67 -27.04
C VAL A 411 17.66 -12.62 -28.04
N ARG A 412 18.48 -13.36 -28.79
CA ARG A 412 18.00 -14.42 -29.70
C ARG A 412 18.21 -15.77 -29.07
N SER A 413 17.18 -16.62 -29.14
CA SER A 413 17.28 -17.99 -28.64
C SER A 413 17.83 -18.92 -29.71
N PHE A 414 18.68 -19.85 -29.27
CA PHE A 414 19.25 -20.91 -30.08
C PHE A 414 18.83 -22.26 -29.47
N ALA A 415 18.55 -23.24 -30.33
CA ALA A 415 18.37 -24.62 -29.92
C ALA A 415 19.70 -25.22 -29.43
N GLN A 416 19.65 -26.36 -28.74
CA GLN A 416 20.85 -27.04 -28.23
C GLN A 416 21.86 -27.41 -29.33
N ASP A 417 21.41 -27.57 -30.57
CA ASP A 417 22.24 -27.86 -31.75
C ASP A 417 22.85 -26.58 -32.38
N GLY A 418 22.66 -25.41 -31.76
CA GLY A 418 23.20 -24.13 -32.20
C GLY A 418 22.40 -23.44 -33.30
N ARG A 419 21.27 -23.99 -33.74
CA ARG A 419 20.41 -23.34 -34.75
C ARG A 419 19.52 -22.27 -34.08
N PRO A 420 19.22 -21.14 -34.75
CA PRO A 420 18.27 -20.16 -34.24
C PRO A 420 16.90 -20.83 -34.01
N SER A 421 16.30 -20.58 -32.85
CA SER A 421 14.95 -21.11 -32.55
C SER A 421 13.83 -20.28 -33.20
N GLY A 422 14.19 -19.18 -33.86
CA GLY A 422 13.25 -18.20 -34.43
C GLY A 422 12.64 -17.23 -33.43
N LYS A 423 12.98 -17.37 -32.12
CA LYS A 423 12.49 -16.49 -31.06
C LYS A 423 13.46 -15.35 -30.75
N VAL A 424 12.90 -14.15 -30.66
CA VAL A 424 13.55 -12.91 -30.25
C VAL A 424 12.91 -12.44 -28.94
N TYR A 425 13.71 -12.16 -27.93
CA TYR A 425 13.28 -11.57 -26.67
C TYR A 425 13.78 -10.13 -26.59
N LEU A 426 12.86 -9.18 -26.54
CA LEU A 426 13.15 -7.78 -26.25
C LEU A 426 13.07 -7.57 -24.74
N GLY A 427 14.22 -7.55 -24.06
CA GLY A 427 14.34 -7.17 -22.66
C GLY A 427 14.04 -5.68 -22.47
N LEU A 428 13.23 -5.37 -21.47
CA LEU A 428 12.77 -4.03 -21.15
C LEU A 428 13.47 -3.48 -19.89
N PRO A 429 13.62 -2.15 -19.76
CA PRO A 429 14.26 -1.57 -18.59
C PRO A 429 13.45 -1.79 -17.31
N PRO A 430 14.06 -1.66 -16.11
CA PRO A 430 13.41 -1.99 -14.83
C PRO A 430 12.16 -1.17 -14.47
N ASP A 431 11.91 -0.05 -15.13
CA ASP A 431 10.71 0.75 -14.92
C ASP A 431 9.47 0.17 -15.63
N TYR A 432 9.64 -0.87 -16.46
CA TYR A 432 8.57 -1.62 -17.10
C TYR A 432 8.04 -2.74 -16.20
N LEU A 433 6.72 -2.91 -16.18
CA LEU A 433 6.07 -3.99 -15.43
C LEU A 433 6.46 -5.37 -15.97
N PHE A 434 6.63 -5.47 -17.30
CA PHE A 434 7.03 -6.69 -17.97
C PHE A 434 8.52 -6.61 -18.27
N PRO A 435 9.32 -7.61 -17.85
CA PRO A 435 10.77 -7.57 -18.03
C PRO A 435 11.19 -7.85 -19.48
N SER A 436 10.32 -8.45 -20.28
CA SER A 436 10.60 -8.73 -21.69
C SER A 436 9.32 -8.92 -22.52
N LEU A 437 9.49 -8.80 -23.84
CA LEU A 437 8.51 -9.14 -24.85
C LEU A 437 9.09 -10.25 -25.75
N GLU A 438 8.37 -11.36 -25.87
CA GLU A 438 8.69 -12.46 -26.80
C GLU A 438 8.08 -12.17 -28.18
N LEU A 439 8.91 -12.30 -29.21
CA LEU A 439 8.60 -12.05 -30.62
C LEU A 439 9.20 -13.18 -31.48
N ASP A 440 8.67 -13.39 -32.68
CA ASP A 440 9.44 -14.02 -33.74
C ASP A 440 10.28 -12.99 -34.54
N GLU A 441 11.10 -13.43 -35.49
CA GLU A 441 11.92 -12.51 -36.30
C GLU A 441 11.08 -11.58 -37.19
N ALA A 442 9.94 -12.03 -37.72
CA ALA A 442 9.09 -11.18 -38.56
C ALA A 442 8.42 -10.07 -37.74
N GLU A 443 7.94 -10.43 -36.55
CA GLU A 443 7.40 -9.51 -35.56
C GLU A 443 8.46 -8.53 -35.06
N TRP A 444 9.70 -8.99 -34.84
CA TRP A 444 10.80 -8.11 -34.46
C TRP A 444 11.13 -7.08 -35.54
N GLU A 445 11.21 -7.49 -36.81
CA GLU A 445 11.43 -6.56 -37.91
C GLU A 445 10.27 -5.56 -38.05
N ALA A 446 9.02 -6.01 -37.88
CA ALA A 446 7.85 -5.15 -37.90
C ALA A 446 7.86 -4.14 -36.73
N LEU A 447 8.19 -4.58 -35.52
CA LEU A 447 8.25 -3.71 -34.34
C LEU A 447 9.30 -2.61 -34.51
N LYS A 448 10.50 -2.97 -35.01
CA LYS A 448 11.55 -2.01 -35.32
C LYS A 448 11.12 -1.01 -36.39
N ALA A 449 10.46 -1.48 -37.45
CA ALA A 449 10.00 -0.60 -38.52
C ALA A 449 8.97 0.42 -38.04
N LEU A 450 8.20 0.09 -37.00
CA LEU A 450 7.20 0.97 -36.37
C LEU A 450 7.79 1.92 -35.31
N HIS A 451 9.04 1.71 -34.87
CA HIS A 451 9.64 2.50 -33.80
C HIS A 451 9.66 4.00 -34.15
N GLY A 452 9.07 4.81 -33.28
CA GLY A 452 8.96 6.26 -33.45
C GLY A 452 7.95 6.70 -34.52
N LEU A 453 7.30 5.77 -35.22
CA LEU A 453 6.28 6.08 -36.23
C LEU A 453 4.87 6.10 -35.61
N PRO A 454 3.94 6.86 -36.22
CA PRO A 454 2.52 6.75 -35.88
C PRO A 454 2.04 5.31 -36.02
N LEU A 455 1.11 4.92 -35.16
CA LEU A 455 0.52 3.59 -35.24
C LEU A 455 -0.22 3.37 -36.57
N PRO A 456 -0.12 2.16 -37.14
CA PRO A 456 -0.81 1.81 -38.38
C PRO A 456 -2.33 1.85 -38.19
N ALA A 457 -3.05 2.10 -39.28
CA ALA A 457 -4.51 2.16 -39.29
C ALA A 457 -5.19 0.78 -39.20
N GLU A 458 -4.44 -0.28 -39.48
CA GLU A 458 -4.90 -1.67 -39.40
C GLU A 458 -4.32 -2.34 -38.15
N ASP A 459 -5.07 -3.30 -37.60
CA ASP A 459 -4.61 -4.11 -36.47
C ASP A 459 -3.39 -4.95 -36.89
N VAL A 460 -2.22 -4.57 -36.38
CA VAL A 460 -1.01 -5.37 -36.51
C VAL A 460 -0.78 -6.10 -35.21
N GLU A 461 -0.68 -7.43 -35.26
CA GLU A 461 -0.47 -8.30 -34.09
C GLU A 461 0.71 -7.81 -33.21
N VAL A 462 1.76 -7.30 -33.84
CA VAL A 462 2.93 -6.73 -33.15
C VAL A 462 2.60 -5.51 -32.30
N VAL A 463 1.64 -4.67 -32.72
CA VAL A 463 1.18 -3.50 -31.97
C VAL A 463 0.38 -3.93 -30.75
N VAL A 464 -0.46 -4.97 -30.89
CA VAL A 464 -1.17 -5.58 -29.75
C VAL A 464 -0.17 -6.15 -28.74
N LYS A 465 0.86 -6.85 -29.20
CA LYS A 465 1.95 -7.35 -28.35
C LYS A 465 2.71 -6.21 -27.66
N ALA A 466 3.06 -5.16 -28.38
CA ALA A 466 3.73 -3.97 -27.86
C ALA A 466 2.88 -3.24 -26.79
N ALA A 467 1.59 -3.06 -27.05
CA ALA A 467 0.66 -2.44 -26.09
C ALA A 467 0.53 -3.26 -24.79
N ARG A 468 0.51 -4.59 -24.87
CA ARG A 468 0.43 -5.44 -23.68
C ARG A 468 1.58 -5.20 -22.69
N VAL A 469 2.77 -4.88 -23.19
CA VAL A 469 3.96 -4.61 -22.37
C VAL A 469 4.21 -3.12 -22.13
N GLY A 470 3.37 -2.23 -22.65
CA GLY A 470 3.46 -0.79 -22.42
C GLY A 470 4.40 -0.04 -23.36
N LEU A 471 4.65 -0.54 -24.57
CA LEU A 471 5.57 0.11 -25.53
C LEU A 471 4.89 1.19 -26.39
N ILE A 472 3.63 1.54 -26.13
CA ILE A 472 2.96 2.62 -26.85
C ILE A 472 2.95 3.88 -25.99
N ASP A 473 3.55 4.95 -26.52
CA ASP A 473 3.41 6.29 -25.96
C ASP A 473 2.14 6.93 -26.54
N ALA A 474 1.29 7.45 -25.66
CA ALA A 474 -0.02 8.03 -26.00
C ALA A 474 0.05 9.48 -26.50
#